data_AF-T0QHA6-F1
#
_entry.id   AF-T0QHA6-F1
#
_cell.length_a   1.000
_cell.length_b   1.000
_cell.length_c   1.000
_cell.angle_alpha   90.00
_cell.angle_beta   90.00
_cell.angle_gamma   90.00
#
_symmetry.space_group_name_H-M   'P 1'
#
loop_
_entity.id
_entity.type
_entity.pdbx_description
1 polymer ?
#
loop_
_entity_poly.entity_id
_entity_poly.type
_entity_poly.pdbx_seq_one_letter_code
_entity_poly.pdbx_strand_id
1 'polypeptide(L)'
;MVEDGRRQVLLHGLVFASTFDSGNLQTVVYDAGASEYVVTAAPDPARTPSPTTWFYFSISNLAPHQSIALRVRNLVRHVALYDQDMRPVTRALPSQRKWERLHTSVGMTPSDPDFSITFRLTAPMPGDVVYVAFTYPYAYADLQRSLRRLDADMAARDDLYYCRETLVTSLDGHNVDLLTLSSRRHLVDACEPTVPELFPEHDAPRSRLFQTKRVVVLTARVHPAETPSSYVVDGVLAFLVKRDDPRVVALLDAFVFKIIPMLNPDGVVRGYYRHDTLGQNLNRYYDAPTLEAQPTIYGVRHWFLALCDAEAPSVYVDLHAHAAKRGCFIYGNRLESIDAQVATQLFPKLVGLNSAHFEYDQCTFTAENMVMVEKRDGGLSKQGCARVALHNATKAAHPSLHFYTLECNYNSGRKPGRVPPTGTWAPRGVKASGPLSPEVAARSYLPKYTPAAWADVGKGLMLGLLDLYGLNPCSRLPQSSWRTLAGVVQETRRQVAPTFIKTPASASASSAIEKRKSSLRSSNQDETLSTQVRAIKAAPGTVRLQKPLLRRQSTSK
;
A
#
# COMPACT_ATOMS: atom_id res chain seq x y z
N MET A 1 -0.42 23.73 -25.72
CA MET A 1 -1.59 22.96 -25.26
C MET A 1 -1.12 21.62 -24.73
N VAL A 2 -0.78 21.53 -23.44
CA VAL A 2 -0.43 20.28 -22.74
C VAL A 2 -0.99 20.40 -21.32
N GLU A 3 -2.24 20.02 -21.11
CA GLU A 3 -2.93 20.21 -19.82
C GLU A 3 -2.90 18.98 -18.91
N ASP A 4 -2.44 17.81 -19.39
CA ASP A 4 -2.54 16.54 -18.63
C ASP A 4 -1.19 15.86 -18.31
N GLY A 5 -0.07 16.58 -18.41
CA GLY A 5 1.27 16.10 -17.97
C GLY A 5 1.91 14.96 -18.80
N ARG A 6 1.10 14.15 -19.49
CA ARG A 6 1.47 13.10 -20.45
C ARG A 6 2.17 13.68 -21.67
N ARG A 7 3.20 12.99 -22.18
CA ARG A 7 4.12 13.56 -23.20
C ARG A 7 4.44 12.56 -24.31
N GLN A 8 4.70 13.11 -25.48
CA GLN A 8 5.26 12.40 -26.63
C GLN A 8 6.49 13.17 -27.12
N VAL A 9 7.58 12.47 -27.42
CA VAL A 9 8.86 13.05 -27.86
C VAL A 9 9.36 12.27 -29.06
N LEU A 10 9.58 12.97 -30.19
CA LEU A 10 10.24 12.43 -31.38
C LEU A 10 11.73 12.79 -31.31
N LEU A 11 12.61 11.79 -31.34
CA LEU A 11 14.06 11.99 -31.30
C LEU A 11 14.76 10.89 -32.12
N HIS A 12 15.58 11.29 -33.10
CA HIS A 12 16.27 10.37 -34.02
C HIS A 12 15.34 9.35 -34.73
N GLY A 13 14.12 9.77 -35.07
CA GLY A 13 13.10 8.92 -35.69
C GLY A 13 12.31 8.03 -34.71
N LEU A 14 12.84 7.83 -33.49
CA LEU A 14 12.16 7.11 -32.42
C LEU A 14 11.10 7.99 -31.76
N VAL A 15 9.96 7.39 -31.41
CA VAL A 15 8.88 8.08 -30.71
C VAL A 15 8.75 7.51 -29.30
N PHE A 16 9.04 8.33 -28.30
CA PHE A 16 8.83 8.02 -26.89
C PHE A 16 7.48 8.61 -26.44
N ALA A 17 6.65 7.85 -25.73
CA ALA A 17 5.33 8.34 -25.29
C ALA A 17 4.89 7.81 -23.92
N SER A 18 4.14 8.64 -23.19
CA SER A 18 3.43 8.32 -21.94
C SER A 18 1.93 8.68 -21.99
N THR A 19 1.37 8.80 -23.18
CA THR A 19 -0.01 9.26 -23.45
C THR A 19 -1.08 8.17 -23.20
N PHE A 20 -0.95 7.44 -22.09
CA PHE A 20 -1.84 6.36 -21.68
C PHE A 20 -1.95 6.28 -20.15
N ASP A 21 -2.92 5.51 -19.64
CA ASP A 21 -3.14 5.29 -18.21
C ASP A 21 -1.86 4.78 -17.52
N SER A 22 -1.52 5.38 -16.37
CA SER A 22 -0.30 5.13 -15.61
C SER A 22 1.01 5.51 -16.31
N GLY A 23 0.96 6.13 -17.50
CA GLY A 23 2.14 6.58 -18.22
C GLY A 23 2.89 7.69 -17.48
N ASN A 24 4.21 7.54 -17.35
CA ASN A 24 5.10 8.52 -16.71
C ASN A 24 6.40 8.66 -17.52
N LEU A 25 6.59 9.87 -18.08
CA LEU A 25 7.80 10.34 -18.78
C LEU A 25 7.74 11.88 -18.84
N GLN A 26 8.82 12.56 -18.46
CA GLN A 26 8.93 14.02 -18.47
C GLN A 26 9.71 14.54 -19.69
N THR A 27 10.91 14.02 -19.94
CA THR A 27 11.73 14.43 -21.08
C THR A 27 12.54 13.26 -21.60
N VAL A 28 12.93 13.34 -22.88
CA VAL A 28 13.94 12.46 -23.48
C VAL A 28 14.96 13.34 -24.19
N VAL A 29 16.24 13.10 -23.92
CA VAL A 29 17.38 13.71 -24.62
C VAL A 29 18.36 12.61 -25.01
N TYR A 30 19.25 12.90 -25.96
CA TYR A 30 20.32 11.96 -26.35
C TYR A 30 21.66 12.47 -25.81
N ASP A 31 22.35 11.65 -25.02
CA ASP A 31 23.71 11.88 -24.59
C ASP A 31 24.64 11.29 -25.66
N ALA A 32 25.21 12.15 -26.50
CA ALA A 32 26.11 11.73 -27.57
C ALA A 32 27.45 11.19 -27.05
N GLY A 33 27.90 11.61 -25.87
CA GLY A 33 29.15 11.16 -25.26
C GLY A 33 29.03 9.73 -24.73
N ALA A 34 27.90 9.38 -24.12
CA ALA A 34 27.61 8.02 -23.66
C ALA A 34 26.87 7.15 -24.70
N SER A 35 26.41 7.73 -25.81
CA SER A 35 25.63 7.08 -26.88
C SER A 35 24.35 6.39 -26.38
N GLU A 36 23.54 7.12 -25.63
CA GLU A 36 22.31 6.64 -24.99
C GLU A 36 21.20 7.70 -24.94
N TYR A 37 19.95 7.24 -24.83
CA TYR A 37 18.80 8.11 -24.58
C TYR A 37 18.55 8.24 -23.09
N VAL A 38 18.58 9.46 -22.59
CA VAL A 38 18.32 9.80 -21.19
C VAL A 38 16.83 10.15 -21.05
N VAL A 39 16.08 9.29 -20.36
CA VAL A 39 14.66 9.47 -20.04
C VAL A 39 14.55 10.02 -18.62
N THR A 40 13.93 11.18 -18.45
CA THR A 40 13.64 11.75 -17.13
C THR A 40 12.24 11.33 -16.70
N ALA A 41 12.11 10.62 -15.58
CA ALA A 41 10.80 10.29 -15.00
C ALA A 41 10.15 11.55 -14.40
N ALA A 42 8.83 11.69 -14.55
CA ALA A 42 8.10 12.85 -14.05
C ALA A 42 7.88 12.74 -12.52
N PRO A 43 8.20 13.78 -11.75
CA PRO A 43 7.88 13.83 -10.33
C PRO A 43 6.37 14.00 -10.12
N ASP A 44 5.89 13.57 -8.96
CA ASP A 44 4.54 13.86 -8.47
C ASP A 44 4.34 15.38 -8.29
N PRO A 45 3.09 15.89 -8.34
CA PRO A 45 2.80 17.28 -8.01
C PRO A 45 3.25 17.58 -6.59
N ALA A 46 4.09 18.59 -6.41
CA ALA A 46 4.56 19.04 -5.11
C ALA A 46 5.12 20.47 -5.21
N ARG A 47 5.02 21.25 -4.13
CA ARG A 47 5.61 22.61 -4.06
C ARG A 47 7.13 22.60 -4.27
N THR A 48 7.79 21.51 -3.89
CA THR A 48 9.19 21.23 -4.19
C THR A 48 9.25 19.88 -4.88
N PRO A 49 9.66 19.80 -6.16
CA PRO A 49 9.78 18.54 -6.88
C PRO A 49 10.68 17.56 -6.13
N SER A 50 10.28 16.29 -6.09
CA SER A 50 11.06 15.21 -5.48
C SER A 50 11.19 14.02 -6.45
N PRO A 51 12.27 13.22 -6.35
CA PRO A 51 12.44 12.06 -7.23
C PRO A 51 11.29 11.06 -7.10
N THR A 52 10.95 10.41 -8.21
CA THR A 52 9.91 9.38 -8.32
C THR A 52 10.53 7.98 -8.33
N THR A 53 9.80 6.92 -8.05
CA THR A 53 10.26 5.55 -8.39
C THR A 53 9.56 5.03 -9.66
N TRP A 54 8.45 5.67 -10.04
CA TRP A 54 7.61 5.23 -11.14
C TRP A 54 8.03 5.88 -12.46
N PHE A 55 8.22 5.02 -13.47
CA PHE A 55 8.29 5.40 -14.87
C PHE A 55 7.54 4.35 -15.66
N TYR A 56 6.84 4.78 -16.72
CA TYR A 56 6.15 3.89 -17.64
C TYR A 56 5.96 4.62 -18.98
N PHE A 57 6.66 4.16 -20.01
CA PHE A 57 6.62 4.76 -21.34
C PHE A 57 6.68 3.70 -22.43
N SER A 58 6.28 4.07 -23.64
CA SER A 58 6.49 3.29 -24.86
C SER A 58 7.55 3.92 -25.74
N ILE A 59 8.23 3.10 -26.53
CA ILE A 59 9.07 3.53 -27.64
C ILE A 59 8.60 2.81 -28.91
N SER A 60 8.34 3.55 -29.98
CA SER A 60 8.06 3.00 -31.31
C SER A 60 9.09 3.47 -32.34
N ASN A 61 9.01 2.88 -33.53
CA ASN A 61 9.95 3.09 -34.65
C ASN A 61 11.38 2.61 -34.39
N LEU A 62 11.63 1.75 -33.39
CA LEU A 62 12.90 1.01 -33.35
C LEU A 62 13.01 0.13 -34.60
N ALA A 63 14.17 0.14 -35.23
CA ALA A 63 14.47 -0.77 -36.32
C ALA A 63 14.58 -2.23 -35.79
N PRO A 64 14.32 -3.24 -36.63
CA PRO A 64 14.38 -4.65 -36.20
C PRO A 64 15.76 -4.99 -35.62
N HIS A 65 15.79 -5.65 -34.46
CA HIS A 65 17.02 -6.00 -33.75
C HIS A 65 17.93 -4.81 -33.35
N GLN A 66 17.46 -3.56 -33.51
CA GLN A 66 18.17 -2.39 -33.01
C GLN A 66 18.22 -2.42 -31.48
N SER A 67 19.43 -2.45 -30.91
CA SER A 67 19.68 -2.30 -29.48
C SER A 67 20.02 -0.84 -29.17
N ILE A 68 19.13 -0.13 -28.46
CA ILE A 68 19.41 1.20 -27.92
C ILE A 68 19.85 1.12 -26.45
N ALA A 69 20.72 2.04 -26.02
CA ALA A 69 21.02 2.24 -24.60
C ALA A 69 20.08 3.30 -24.00
N LEU A 70 19.58 3.05 -22.80
CA LEU A 70 18.66 3.91 -22.06
C LEU A 70 19.23 4.19 -20.67
N ARG A 71 19.13 5.45 -20.23
CA ARG A 71 19.34 5.87 -18.83
C ARG A 71 18.04 6.48 -18.31
N VAL A 72 17.45 5.89 -17.28
CA VAL A 72 16.25 6.42 -16.62
C VAL A 72 16.67 7.12 -15.33
N ARG A 73 16.41 8.43 -15.23
CA ARG A 73 16.81 9.30 -14.12
C ARG A 73 15.61 9.99 -13.45
N ASN A 74 15.89 10.87 -12.48
CA ASN A 74 14.95 11.41 -11.49
C ASN A 74 14.37 10.32 -10.59
N LEU A 75 15.18 9.30 -10.27
CA LEU A 75 14.72 8.14 -9.50
C LEU A 75 15.03 8.28 -8.00
N VAL A 76 14.12 7.82 -7.13
CA VAL A 76 14.41 7.66 -5.71
C VAL A 76 15.55 6.66 -5.56
N ARG A 77 16.57 7.04 -4.77
CA ARG A 77 17.80 6.29 -4.54
C ARG A 77 17.56 4.99 -3.75
N HIS A 78 17.01 3.99 -4.42
CA HIS A 78 16.75 2.65 -3.90
C HIS A 78 17.89 1.68 -4.21
N VAL A 79 19.13 2.04 -3.86
CA VAL A 79 20.34 1.26 -4.17
C VAL A 79 20.19 -0.23 -3.81
N ALA A 80 19.79 -0.52 -2.58
CA ALA A 80 19.58 -1.88 -2.10
C ALA A 80 18.55 -2.70 -2.90
N LEU A 81 17.58 -2.08 -3.59
CA LEU A 81 16.62 -2.78 -4.45
C LEU A 81 17.27 -3.28 -5.74
N TYR A 82 18.17 -2.47 -6.32
CA TYR A 82 18.87 -2.78 -7.56
C TYR A 82 20.14 -3.62 -7.34
N ASP A 83 20.81 -3.51 -6.18
CA ASP A 83 21.85 -4.46 -5.72
C ASP A 83 21.31 -5.91 -5.68
N GLN A 84 20.00 -6.06 -5.45
CA GLN A 84 19.29 -7.34 -5.50
C GLN A 84 18.80 -7.69 -6.91
N ASP A 85 19.39 -7.08 -7.94
CA ASP A 85 19.06 -7.29 -9.36
C ASP A 85 17.58 -6.97 -9.66
N MET A 86 17.02 -5.89 -9.10
CA MET A 86 15.71 -5.40 -9.56
C MET A 86 15.83 -4.95 -11.02
N ARG A 87 14.86 -5.36 -11.84
CA ARG A 87 14.84 -5.05 -13.26
C ARG A 87 13.47 -4.51 -13.67
N PRO A 88 13.44 -3.46 -14.52
CA PRO A 88 12.27 -3.03 -15.25
C PRO A 88 11.59 -4.19 -15.98
N VAL A 89 10.31 -4.03 -16.28
CA VAL A 89 9.56 -4.93 -17.15
C VAL A 89 9.34 -4.31 -18.51
N THR A 90 9.26 -5.17 -19.53
CA THR A 90 8.97 -4.80 -20.91
C THR A 90 7.82 -5.61 -21.49
N ARG A 91 7.17 -5.03 -22.50
CA ARG A 91 6.13 -5.68 -23.32
C ARG A 91 6.18 -5.07 -24.70
N ALA A 92 6.33 -5.87 -25.76
CA ALA A 92 6.33 -5.39 -27.13
C ALA A 92 5.01 -5.77 -27.82
N LEU A 93 4.30 -4.83 -28.44
CA LEU A 93 3.05 -5.12 -29.13
C LEU A 93 3.20 -4.90 -30.65
N PRO A 94 2.74 -5.86 -31.48
CA PRO A 94 1.93 -7.02 -31.14
C PRO A 94 2.68 -8.30 -30.70
N SER A 95 4.01 -8.38 -30.86
CA SER A 95 4.75 -9.66 -30.81
C SER A 95 4.78 -10.36 -29.43
N GLN A 96 4.95 -9.60 -28.35
CA GLN A 96 5.14 -10.07 -26.97
C GLN A 96 4.05 -9.48 -26.06
N ARG A 97 2.86 -10.10 -26.05
CA ARG A 97 1.70 -9.59 -25.29
C ARG A 97 1.85 -9.63 -23.75
N LYS A 98 2.79 -10.43 -23.23
CA LYS A 98 3.04 -10.57 -21.78
C LYS A 98 4.12 -9.62 -21.30
N TRP A 99 3.97 -9.12 -20.08
CA TRP A 99 5.02 -8.38 -19.39
C TRP A 99 6.10 -9.33 -18.88
N GLU A 100 7.36 -9.03 -19.21
CA GLU A 100 8.52 -9.82 -18.82
C GLU A 100 9.60 -8.90 -18.24
N ARG A 101 10.37 -9.38 -17.26
CA ARG A 101 11.51 -8.60 -16.73
C ARG A 101 12.64 -8.60 -17.76
N LEU A 102 13.38 -7.50 -17.86
CA LEU A 102 14.59 -7.44 -18.70
C LEU A 102 15.53 -8.63 -18.41
N HIS A 103 16.03 -9.26 -19.47
CA HIS A 103 16.91 -10.43 -19.35
C HIS A 103 18.34 -10.07 -18.90
N THR A 104 18.74 -8.81 -19.06
CA THR A 104 20.01 -8.26 -18.57
C THR A 104 19.82 -7.48 -17.26
N SER A 105 20.78 -7.53 -16.35
CA SER A 105 20.83 -6.63 -15.18
C SER A 105 20.92 -5.17 -15.62
N VAL A 106 20.47 -4.25 -14.75
CA VAL A 106 20.61 -2.81 -14.96
C VAL A 106 21.93 -2.31 -14.35
N GLY A 107 22.57 -1.35 -15.00
CA GLY A 107 23.60 -0.52 -14.38
C GLY A 107 22.95 0.56 -13.50
N MET A 108 23.75 1.18 -12.64
CA MET A 108 23.34 2.24 -11.71
C MET A 108 24.44 3.30 -11.62
N THR A 109 24.08 4.52 -11.26
CA THR A 109 25.04 5.58 -10.90
C THR A 109 24.88 5.99 -9.42
N PRO A 110 25.42 5.23 -8.44
CA PRO A 110 25.15 5.45 -7.02
C PRO A 110 25.69 6.77 -6.46
N SER A 111 26.68 7.38 -7.13
CA SER A 111 27.27 8.67 -6.78
C SER A 111 26.48 9.87 -7.31
N ASP A 112 25.61 9.68 -8.30
CA ASP A 112 24.91 10.77 -8.98
C ASP A 112 23.84 11.40 -8.08
N PRO A 113 23.85 12.73 -7.81
CA PRO A 113 22.76 13.38 -7.09
C PRO A 113 21.39 13.14 -7.74
N ASP A 114 21.34 12.96 -9.07
CA ASP A 114 20.18 12.48 -9.81
C ASP A 114 20.31 10.96 -10.04
N PHE A 115 19.88 10.15 -9.07
CA PHE A 115 20.05 8.70 -9.13
C PHE A 115 19.36 8.11 -10.37
N SER A 116 20.12 7.33 -11.14
CA SER A 116 19.68 6.76 -12.41
C SER A 116 20.00 5.27 -12.53
N ILE A 117 19.26 4.59 -13.41
CA ILE A 117 19.55 3.22 -13.86
C ILE A 117 19.80 3.20 -15.37
N THR A 118 20.71 2.33 -15.82
CA THR A 118 21.03 2.15 -17.24
C THR A 118 20.74 0.73 -17.71
N PHE A 119 20.23 0.58 -18.93
CA PHE A 119 20.01 -0.73 -19.55
C PHE A 119 19.95 -0.61 -21.07
N ARG A 120 20.05 -1.75 -21.76
CA ARG A 120 19.81 -1.82 -23.21
C ARG A 120 18.41 -2.37 -23.48
N LEU A 121 17.80 -1.87 -24.54
CA LEU A 121 16.50 -2.33 -25.04
C LEU A 121 16.67 -2.70 -26.51
N THR A 122 16.22 -3.90 -26.88
CA THR A 122 16.22 -4.39 -28.26
C THR A 122 14.77 -4.60 -28.72
N ALA A 123 14.42 -4.11 -29.91
CA ALA A 123 13.12 -4.41 -30.51
C ALA A 123 13.04 -5.90 -30.90
N PRO A 124 12.02 -6.65 -30.44
CA PRO A 124 11.91 -8.08 -30.76
C PRO A 124 11.52 -8.31 -32.23
N MET A 125 10.49 -7.61 -32.75
CA MET A 125 10.07 -7.71 -34.15
C MET A 125 9.97 -6.33 -34.84
N PRO A 126 10.03 -6.28 -36.19
CA PRO A 126 9.75 -5.07 -36.97
C PRO A 126 8.39 -4.45 -36.62
N GLY A 127 8.36 -3.14 -36.39
CA GLY A 127 7.13 -2.39 -36.16
C GLY A 127 6.50 -2.54 -34.77
N ASP A 128 7.14 -3.27 -33.84
CA ASP A 128 6.66 -3.36 -32.46
C ASP A 128 6.71 -1.99 -31.76
N VAL A 129 5.69 -1.73 -30.93
CA VAL A 129 5.73 -0.70 -29.89
C VAL A 129 6.21 -1.33 -28.59
N VAL A 130 7.39 -0.95 -28.11
CA VAL A 130 8.01 -1.52 -26.91
C VAL A 130 7.70 -0.65 -25.70
N TYR A 131 6.90 -1.20 -24.79
CA TYR A 131 6.57 -0.59 -23.50
C TYR A 131 7.60 -0.99 -22.44
N VAL A 132 7.99 -0.05 -21.58
CA VAL A 132 8.96 -0.22 -20.49
C VAL A 132 8.40 0.41 -19.22
N ALA A 133 8.39 -0.32 -18.10
CA ALA A 133 7.88 0.15 -16.81
C ALA A 133 8.77 -0.29 -15.62
N PHE A 134 8.74 0.48 -14.53
CA PHE A 134 9.48 0.17 -13.29
C PHE A 134 9.18 -1.24 -12.75
N THR A 135 7.90 -1.61 -12.70
CA THR A 135 7.40 -2.95 -12.38
C THR A 135 6.16 -3.23 -13.24
N TYR A 136 5.57 -4.42 -13.11
CA TYR A 136 4.32 -4.81 -13.76
C TYR A 136 3.23 -3.73 -13.53
N PRO A 137 2.79 -3.00 -14.58
CA PRO A 137 1.81 -1.94 -14.43
C PRO A 137 0.41 -2.50 -14.26
N TYR A 138 -0.42 -1.76 -13.53
CA TYR A 138 -1.82 -2.06 -13.31
C TYR A 138 -2.59 -0.74 -13.34
N ALA A 139 -3.21 -0.46 -14.49
CA ALA A 139 -3.96 0.76 -14.80
C ALA A 139 -5.33 0.80 -14.11
N TYR A 140 -5.90 2.00 -13.94
CA TYR A 140 -7.30 2.13 -13.49
C TYR A 140 -8.26 1.55 -14.54
N ALA A 141 -7.98 1.77 -15.82
CA ALA A 141 -8.73 1.14 -16.91
C ALA A 141 -8.63 -0.40 -16.92
N ASP A 142 -7.55 -0.97 -16.39
CA ASP A 142 -7.42 -2.43 -16.22
C ASP A 142 -8.29 -2.91 -15.05
N LEU A 143 -8.28 -2.21 -13.91
CA LEU A 143 -9.18 -2.49 -12.78
C LEU A 143 -10.63 -2.48 -13.24
N GLN A 144 -11.06 -1.40 -13.87
CA GLN A 144 -12.44 -1.23 -14.33
C GLN A 144 -12.87 -2.32 -15.32
N ARG A 145 -11.94 -2.84 -16.14
CA ARG A 145 -12.21 -3.97 -17.04
C ARG A 145 -12.31 -5.29 -16.28
N SER A 146 -11.49 -5.51 -15.26
CA SER A 146 -11.55 -6.69 -14.40
C SER A 146 -12.83 -6.71 -13.56
N LEU A 147 -13.23 -5.58 -12.98
CA LEU A 147 -14.48 -5.48 -12.23
C LEU A 147 -15.71 -5.73 -13.11
N ARG A 148 -15.80 -5.15 -14.32
CA ARG A 148 -16.90 -5.47 -15.26
C ARG A 148 -16.99 -6.95 -15.66
N ARG A 149 -15.87 -7.68 -15.64
CA ARG A 149 -15.88 -9.14 -15.85
C ARG A 149 -16.38 -9.87 -14.61
N LEU A 150 -15.95 -9.45 -13.43
CA LEU A 150 -16.46 -9.96 -12.16
C LEU A 150 -17.98 -9.71 -12.04
N ASP A 151 -18.47 -8.53 -12.42
CA ASP A 151 -19.90 -8.20 -12.42
C ASP A 151 -20.70 -9.19 -13.31
N ALA A 152 -20.21 -9.48 -14.51
CA ALA A 152 -20.82 -10.46 -15.42
C ALA A 152 -20.72 -11.91 -14.90
N ASP A 153 -19.57 -12.30 -14.33
CA ASP A 153 -19.36 -13.64 -13.75
C ASP A 153 -20.24 -13.86 -12.52
N MET A 154 -20.49 -12.82 -11.70
CA MET A 154 -21.33 -12.88 -10.51
C MET A 154 -22.82 -12.78 -10.82
N ALA A 155 -23.22 -12.09 -11.89
CA ALA A 155 -24.60 -12.12 -12.39
C ALA A 155 -25.06 -13.52 -12.83
N ALA A 156 -24.12 -14.43 -13.11
CA ALA A 156 -24.36 -15.84 -13.41
C ALA A 156 -24.20 -16.79 -12.20
N ARG A 157 -24.36 -16.28 -10.96
CA ARG A 157 -24.17 -17.02 -9.69
C ARG A 157 -25.31 -16.79 -8.70
N ASP A 158 -26.08 -17.84 -8.43
CA ASP A 158 -27.14 -17.83 -7.42
C ASP A 158 -26.69 -18.27 -6.01
N ASP A 159 -25.48 -18.83 -5.88
CA ASP A 159 -24.93 -19.33 -4.62
C ASP A 159 -24.22 -18.23 -3.79
N LEU A 160 -23.77 -17.17 -4.45
CA LEU A 160 -23.05 -16.05 -3.85
C LEU A 160 -23.92 -14.80 -3.71
N TYR A 161 -23.56 -13.96 -2.74
CA TYR A 161 -23.96 -12.57 -2.69
C TYR A 161 -22.79 -11.71 -3.14
N TYR A 162 -23.03 -10.90 -4.17
CA TYR A 162 -22.09 -9.90 -4.66
C TYR A 162 -22.82 -8.57 -4.82
N CYS A 163 -22.18 -7.49 -4.39
CA CYS A 163 -22.64 -6.13 -4.57
C CYS A 163 -21.43 -5.25 -4.86
N ARG A 164 -21.52 -4.42 -5.90
CA ARG A 164 -20.51 -3.43 -6.28
C ARG A 164 -21.16 -2.07 -6.25
N GLU A 165 -20.51 -1.13 -5.58
CA GLU A 165 -21.05 0.19 -5.30
C GLU A 165 -19.96 1.24 -5.53
N THR A 166 -20.31 2.39 -6.09
CA THR A 166 -19.41 3.56 -6.06
C THR A 166 -19.43 4.12 -4.63
N LEU A 167 -18.34 4.01 -3.87
CA LEU A 167 -18.25 4.56 -2.51
C LEU A 167 -18.26 6.11 -2.54
N VAL A 168 -17.41 6.67 -3.38
CA VAL A 168 -17.21 8.11 -3.58
C VAL A 168 -16.48 8.32 -4.91
N THR A 169 -16.54 9.52 -5.48
CA THR A 169 -15.69 9.92 -6.60
C THR A 169 -14.42 10.61 -6.10
N SER A 170 -13.31 10.40 -6.80
CA SER A 170 -12.05 11.12 -6.59
C SER A 170 -12.11 12.58 -7.12
N LEU A 171 -11.00 13.30 -7.04
CA LEU A 171 -10.93 14.72 -7.43
C LEU A 171 -11.04 14.91 -8.96
N ASP A 172 -10.50 13.98 -9.75
CA ASP A 172 -10.73 13.94 -11.20
C ASP A 172 -12.03 13.21 -11.59
N GLY A 173 -12.89 12.85 -10.63
CA GLY A 173 -14.18 12.21 -10.89
C GLY A 173 -14.15 10.71 -11.19
N HIS A 174 -13.08 9.99 -10.87
CA HIS A 174 -13.01 8.53 -11.00
C HIS A 174 -13.68 7.83 -9.81
N ASN A 175 -14.38 6.73 -10.06
CA ASN A 175 -15.04 5.95 -9.02
C ASN A 175 -14.01 5.27 -8.08
N VAL A 176 -14.25 5.39 -6.78
CA VAL A 176 -13.68 4.48 -5.77
C VAL A 176 -14.71 3.37 -5.54
N ASP A 177 -14.46 2.20 -6.11
CA ASP A 177 -15.35 1.04 -5.96
C ASP A 177 -15.28 0.44 -4.54
N LEU A 178 -16.44 0.04 -4.01
CA LEU A 178 -16.59 -0.85 -2.86
C LEU A 178 -17.26 -2.14 -3.32
N LEU A 179 -16.61 -3.28 -3.06
CA LEU A 179 -17.13 -4.61 -3.35
C LEU A 179 -17.54 -5.31 -2.05
N THR A 180 -18.75 -5.85 -1.99
CA THR A 180 -19.17 -6.84 -0.98
C THR A 180 -19.24 -8.22 -1.61
N LEU A 181 -18.61 -9.22 -0.99
CA LEU A 181 -18.68 -10.63 -1.41
C LEU A 181 -18.86 -11.57 -0.20
N SER A 182 -19.85 -12.46 -0.27
CA SER A 182 -20.10 -13.52 0.72
C SER A 182 -20.93 -14.65 0.10
N SER A 183 -21.21 -15.74 0.83
CA SER A 183 -22.28 -16.68 0.45
C SER A 183 -23.63 -16.10 0.85
N ARG A 184 -24.73 -16.59 0.25
CA ARG A 184 -26.09 -16.13 0.62
C ARG A 184 -26.58 -16.65 1.98
N ARG A 185 -25.80 -17.48 2.70
CA ARG A 185 -26.14 -17.89 4.06
C ARG A 185 -26.19 -16.68 5.00
N HIS A 186 -27.19 -16.66 5.89
CA HIS A 186 -27.40 -15.62 6.89
C HIS A 186 -27.53 -14.18 6.34
N LEU A 187 -27.75 -14.05 5.02
CA LEU A 187 -28.14 -12.79 4.38
C LEU A 187 -29.51 -12.36 4.92
N VAL A 188 -29.66 -11.08 5.26
CA VAL A 188 -30.95 -10.50 5.65
C VAL A 188 -31.45 -9.48 4.61
N ASP A 189 -32.70 -9.04 4.76
CA ASP A 189 -33.28 -7.98 3.93
C ASP A 189 -32.84 -6.57 4.34
N ALA A 190 -32.34 -6.40 5.57
CA ALA A 190 -31.75 -5.14 6.02
C ALA A 190 -30.46 -4.83 5.24
N CYS A 191 -30.30 -3.56 4.88
CA CYS A 191 -29.14 -3.02 4.17
C CYS A 191 -28.24 -2.22 5.13
N GLU A 192 -26.97 -2.02 4.73
CA GLU A 192 -26.05 -1.10 5.40
C GLU A 192 -26.67 0.30 5.55
N PRO A 193 -26.31 1.04 6.61
CA PRO A 193 -26.73 2.42 6.75
C PRO A 193 -26.21 3.27 5.58
N THR A 194 -27.05 4.18 5.10
CA THR A 194 -26.61 5.24 4.18
C THR A 194 -25.76 6.24 4.97
N VAL A 195 -24.57 6.54 4.45
CA VAL A 195 -23.69 7.58 4.99
C VAL A 195 -23.88 8.84 4.14
N PRO A 196 -24.15 10.03 4.74
CA PRO A 196 -24.26 11.27 3.99
C PRO A 196 -23.06 11.54 3.10
N GLU A 197 -23.28 12.18 1.94
CA GLU A 197 -22.26 12.55 0.94
C GLU A 197 -21.53 11.38 0.25
N LEU A 198 -21.76 10.14 0.68
CA LEU A 198 -21.23 8.93 0.06
C LEU A 198 -22.29 8.25 -0.79
N PHE A 199 -21.86 7.32 -1.64
CA PHE A 199 -22.73 6.49 -2.49
C PHE A 199 -23.61 7.33 -3.43
N PRO A 200 -23.02 8.00 -4.45
CA PRO A 200 -23.72 8.94 -5.33
C PRO A 200 -24.89 8.33 -6.12
N GLU A 201 -24.95 7.00 -6.22
CA GLU A 201 -26.08 6.24 -6.76
C GLU A 201 -27.19 6.10 -5.70
N HIS A 202 -27.72 7.23 -5.21
CA HIS A 202 -28.61 7.30 -4.04
C HIS A 202 -29.92 6.50 -4.16
N ASP A 203 -30.41 6.26 -5.38
CA ASP A 203 -31.63 5.46 -5.62
C ASP A 203 -31.37 3.94 -5.57
N ALA A 204 -30.10 3.51 -5.56
CA ALA A 204 -29.73 2.10 -5.45
C ALA A 204 -29.72 1.64 -3.97
N PRO A 205 -30.24 0.45 -3.65
CA PRO A 205 -30.17 -0.07 -2.29
C PRO A 205 -28.72 -0.38 -1.91
N ARG A 206 -28.30 0.13 -0.74
CA ARG A 206 -27.01 -0.20 -0.09
C ARG A 206 -26.83 -1.72 0.02
N SER A 207 -25.58 -2.18 0.08
CA SER A 207 -25.24 -3.59 0.32
C SER A 207 -25.98 -4.17 1.53
N ARG A 208 -26.47 -5.41 1.39
CA ARG A 208 -27.19 -6.15 2.43
C ARG A 208 -26.28 -6.58 3.58
N LEU A 209 -26.88 -6.68 4.77
CA LEU A 209 -26.24 -7.13 6.02
C LEU A 209 -26.28 -8.66 6.17
N PHE A 210 -25.45 -9.18 7.07
CA PHE A 210 -25.34 -10.61 7.37
C PHE A 210 -25.37 -10.89 8.87
N GLN A 211 -26.25 -11.79 9.30
CA GLN A 211 -26.24 -12.27 10.69
C GLN A 211 -25.07 -13.22 10.93
N THR A 212 -24.45 -13.15 12.11
CA THR A 212 -23.42 -14.09 12.63
C THR A 212 -22.08 -14.20 11.86
N LYS A 213 -21.98 -13.64 10.65
CA LYS A 213 -20.74 -13.61 9.87
C LYS A 213 -19.79 -12.52 10.39
N ARG A 214 -18.49 -12.71 10.16
CA ARG A 214 -17.44 -11.72 10.51
C ARG A 214 -17.09 -10.87 9.30
N VAL A 215 -17.03 -9.54 9.46
CA VAL A 215 -16.64 -8.65 8.36
C VAL A 215 -15.12 -8.50 8.28
N VAL A 216 -14.58 -8.66 7.07
CA VAL A 216 -13.17 -8.47 6.74
C VAL A 216 -13.05 -7.37 5.70
N VAL A 217 -12.29 -6.33 6.01
CA VAL A 217 -12.11 -5.16 5.15
C VAL A 217 -10.72 -5.15 4.55
N LEU A 218 -10.63 -5.00 3.22
CA LEU A 218 -9.39 -4.89 2.47
C LEU A 218 -9.39 -3.59 1.66
N THR A 219 -8.31 -2.82 1.70
CA THR A 219 -8.15 -1.59 0.91
C THR A 219 -6.79 -1.57 0.21
N ALA A 220 -6.67 -0.96 -0.96
CA ALA A 220 -5.45 -1.02 -1.79
C ALA A 220 -5.17 0.25 -2.60
N ARG A 221 -3.93 0.39 -3.11
CA ARG A 221 -3.49 1.47 -4.01
C ARG A 221 -3.86 2.89 -3.54
N VAL A 222 -3.61 3.20 -2.26
CA VAL A 222 -3.61 4.59 -1.79
C VAL A 222 -2.37 5.35 -2.29
N HIS A 223 -1.23 4.66 -2.44
CA HIS A 223 -0.08 5.13 -3.20
C HIS A 223 -0.16 4.58 -4.65
N PRO A 224 -0.13 5.42 -5.70
CA PRO A 224 -0.39 4.98 -7.07
C PRO A 224 0.53 3.91 -7.65
N ALA A 225 1.85 3.99 -7.44
CA ALA A 225 2.81 3.07 -8.07
C ALA A 225 2.95 1.72 -7.36
N GLU A 226 2.24 1.50 -6.26
CA GLU A 226 2.31 0.27 -5.46
C GLU A 226 1.47 -0.86 -6.08
N THR A 227 1.68 -1.11 -7.38
CA THR A 227 0.95 -2.11 -8.18
C THR A 227 0.93 -3.54 -7.62
N PRO A 228 1.92 -4.02 -6.82
CA PRO A 228 1.80 -5.29 -6.11
C PRO A 228 0.51 -5.43 -5.30
N SER A 229 0.01 -4.34 -4.69
CA SER A 229 -1.25 -4.36 -3.92
C SER A 229 -2.48 -4.71 -4.78
N SER A 230 -2.56 -4.25 -6.03
CA SER A 230 -3.64 -4.65 -6.95
C SER A 230 -3.55 -6.12 -7.32
N TYR A 231 -2.35 -6.68 -7.49
CA TYR A 231 -2.19 -8.11 -7.75
C TYR A 231 -2.49 -8.98 -6.52
N VAL A 232 -2.31 -8.46 -5.29
CA VAL A 232 -2.85 -9.10 -4.08
C VAL A 232 -4.38 -9.13 -4.13
N VAL A 233 -5.04 -8.03 -4.51
CA VAL A 233 -6.51 -7.97 -4.65
C VAL A 233 -7.02 -8.93 -5.73
N ASP A 234 -6.39 -8.97 -6.92
CA ASP A 234 -6.69 -9.96 -7.96
C ASP A 234 -6.62 -11.39 -7.40
N GLY A 235 -5.59 -11.70 -6.60
CA GLY A 235 -5.42 -13.01 -5.97
C GLY A 235 -6.47 -13.35 -4.92
N VAL A 236 -6.96 -12.35 -4.17
CA VAL A 236 -8.10 -12.50 -3.25
C VAL A 236 -9.38 -12.79 -4.04
N LEU A 237 -9.74 -11.91 -4.99
CA LEU A 237 -10.97 -12.02 -5.77
C LEU A 237 -11.02 -13.33 -6.57
N ALA A 238 -9.95 -13.63 -7.32
CA ALA A 238 -9.86 -14.86 -8.12
C ALA A 238 -9.83 -16.14 -7.28
N PHE A 239 -9.49 -16.06 -5.99
CA PHE A 239 -9.66 -17.18 -5.07
C PHE A 239 -11.09 -17.27 -4.53
N LEU A 240 -11.65 -16.17 -4.02
CA LEU A 240 -12.99 -16.14 -3.43
C LEU A 240 -14.11 -16.48 -4.42
N VAL A 241 -13.94 -16.28 -5.73
CA VAL A 241 -14.98 -16.66 -6.71
C VAL A 241 -14.88 -18.10 -7.23
N LYS A 242 -13.86 -18.87 -6.83
CA LYS A 242 -13.69 -20.26 -7.30
C LYS A 242 -14.89 -21.12 -6.93
N ARG A 243 -15.39 -21.84 -7.93
CA ARG A 243 -16.37 -22.93 -7.75
C ARG A 243 -15.70 -24.12 -7.06
N ASP A 244 -16.48 -24.84 -6.26
CA ASP A 244 -16.17 -26.17 -5.70
C ASP A 244 -14.89 -26.31 -4.83
N ASP A 245 -14.26 -25.20 -4.42
CA ASP A 245 -13.17 -25.23 -3.44
C ASP A 245 -13.75 -25.16 -2.01
N PRO A 246 -13.63 -26.21 -1.17
CA PRO A 246 -14.29 -26.27 0.14
C PRO A 246 -13.79 -25.18 1.10
N ARG A 247 -12.61 -24.61 0.86
CA ARG A 247 -12.07 -23.50 1.66
C ARG A 247 -12.76 -22.19 1.32
N VAL A 248 -13.13 -22.01 0.05
CA VAL A 248 -13.89 -20.85 -0.42
C VAL A 248 -15.31 -20.90 0.12
N VAL A 249 -15.94 -22.09 0.13
CA VAL A 249 -17.22 -22.30 0.82
C VAL A 249 -17.10 -21.95 2.31
N ALA A 250 -16.10 -22.48 3.02
CA ALA A 250 -15.87 -22.17 4.43
C ALA A 250 -15.58 -20.69 4.72
N LEU A 251 -14.91 -19.98 3.79
CA LEU A 251 -14.69 -18.54 3.86
C LEU A 251 -16.02 -17.78 3.72
N LEU A 252 -16.73 -18.03 2.63
CA LEU A 252 -17.93 -17.26 2.28
C LEU A 252 -19.12 -17.57 3.19
N ASP A 253 -19.16 -18.74 3.83
CA ASP A 253 -20.15 -19.09 4.85
C ASP A 253 -19.85 -18.46 6.23
N ALA A 254 -18.61 -18.05 6.51
CA ALA A 254 -18.21 -17.47 7.81
C ALA A 254 -17.89 -15.97 7.78
N PHE A 255 -17.60 -15.41 6.60
CA PHE A 255 -17.10 -14.04 6.43
C PHE A 255 -17.87 -13.25 5.37
N VAL A 256 -17.90 -11.93 5.57
CA VAL A 256 -18.29 -10.95 4.56
C VAL A 256 -17.04 -10.17 4.18
N PHE A 257 -16.67 -10.17 2.91
CA PHE A 257 -15.51 -9.43 2.41
C PHE A 257 -15.96 -8.09 1.87
N LYS A 258 -15.42 -7.00 2.42
CA LYS A 258 -15.57 -5.64 1.92
C LYS A 258 -14.23 -5.21 1.32
N ILE A 259 -14.18 -4.91 0.02
CA ILE A 259 -12.92 -4.71 -0.72
C ILE A 259 -12.98 -3.40 -1.50
N ILE A 260 -12.04 -2.49 -1.22
CA ILE A 260 -11.80 -1.27 -2.00
C ILE A 260 -10.51 -1.48 -2.81
N PRO A 261 -10.58 -1.81 -4.11
CA PRO A 261 -9.42 -2.23 -4.90
C PRO A 261 -8.47 -1.08 -5.27
N MET A 262 -8.92 0.18 -5.22
CA MET A 262 -8.08 1.34 -5.52
C MET A 262 -8.59 2.62 -4.83
N LEU A 263 -7.79 3.16 -3.90
CA LEU A 263 -8.09 4.38 -3.16
C LEU A 263 -7.60 5.67 -3.82
N ASN A 264 -6.65 5.60 -4.76
CA ASN A 264 -6.11 6.76 -5.47
C ASN A 264 -6.14 6.55 -7.00
N PRO A 265 -7.34 6.48 -7.62
CA PRO A 265 -7.46 6.27 -9.06
C PRO A 265 -6.83 7.41 -9.87
N ASP A 266 -6.92 8.66 -9.42
CA ASP A 266 -6.38 9.84 -10.11
C ASP A 266 -4.86 9.76 -10.27
N GLY A 267 -4.15 9.52 -9.17
CA GLY A 267 -2.70 9.36 -9.20
C GLY A 267 -2.27 8.14 -10.02
N VAL A 268 -3.09 7.08 -10.10
CA VAL A 268 -2.83 5.94 -11.00
C VAL A 268 -2.99 6.36 -12.46
N VAL A 269 -4.11 6.98 -12.83
CA VAL A 269 -4.39 7.44 -14.20
C VAL A 269 -3.30 8.41 -14.70
N ARG A 270 -2.82 9.31 -13.82
CA ARG A 270 -1.77 10.31 -14.09
C ARG A 270 -0.34 9.78 -14.00
N GLY A 271 -0.13 8.52 -13.62
CA GLY A 271 1.20 7.91 -13.53
C GLY A 271 2.07 8.50 -12.42
N TYR A 272 1.49 8.82 -11.27
CA TYR A 272 2.23 9.26 -10.09
C TYR A 272 2.85 8.09 -9.32
N TYR A 273 3.73 8.41 -8.38
CA TYR A 273 4.42 7.46 -7.51
C TYR A 273 3.66 7.24 -6.20
N ARG A 274 3.31 8.33 -5.50
CA ARG A 274 2.91 8.32 -4.09
C ARG A 274 1.73 9.23 -3.76
N HIS A 275 1.56 10.34 -4.47
CA HIS A 275 0.61 11.40 -4.11
C HIS A 275 -0.70 11.36 -4.93
N ASP A 276 -1.69 12.14 -4.52
CA ASP A 276 -2.87 12.50 -5.29
C ASP A 276 -2.62 13.71 -6.22
N THR A 277 -3.68 14.30 -6.78
CA THR A 277 -3.63 15.49 -7.64
C THR A 277 -3.24 16.78 -6.91
N LEU A 278 -3.44 16.84 -5.59
CA LEU A 278 -3.06 17.97 -4.74
C LEU A 278 -1.64 17.84 -4.18
N GLY A 279 -0.91 16.78 -4.53
CA GLY A 279 0.43 16.52 -4.03
C GLY A 279 0.48 15.98 -2.60
N GLN A 280 -0.62 15.38 -2.14
CA GLN A 280 -0.78 14.88 -0.79
C GLN A 280 -0.56 13.37 -0.72
N ASN A 281 0.14 12.92 0.32
CA ASN A 281 0.20 11.51 0.65
C ASN A 281 -1.08 11.14 1.41
N LEU A 282 -2.08 10.65 0.69
CA LEU A 282 -3.38 10.24 1.23
C LEU A 282 -3.29 9.30 2.45
N ASN A 283 -2.26 8.44 2.57
CA ASN A 283 -2.03 7.60 3.76
C ASN A 283 -1.42 8.35 4.96
N ARG A 284 -1.66 9.66 5.05
CA ARG A 284 -1.39 10.54 6.20
C ARG A 284 -2.62 11.30 6.68
N TYR A 285 -3.76 11.18 5.99
CA TYR A 285 -4.98 11.98 6.23
C TYR A 285 -6.13 11.19 6.85
N TYR A 286 -5.94 9.93 7.24
CA TYR A 286 -7.02 9.10 7.80
C TYR A 286 -7.56 9.57 9.16
N ASP A 287 -6.92 10.52 9.83
CA ASP A 287 -7.36 11.02 11.14
C ASP A 287 -8.46 12.09 11.02
N ALA A 288 -8.27 13.04 10.11
CA ALA A 288 -9.21 14.12 9.80
C ALA A 288 -9.18 14.49 8.30
N PRO A 289 -9.67 13.61 7.41
CA PRO A 289 -9.83 13.93 5.99
C PRO A 289 -11.04 14.85 5.77
N THR A 290 -11.08 15.58 4.66
CA THR A 290 -12.30 16.30 4.20
C THR A 290 -12.70 15.86 2.80
N LEU A 291 -13.98 16.06 2.44
CA LEU A 291 -14.52 15.67 1.14
C LEU A 291 -13.90 16.49 -0.01
N GLU A 292 -13.55 17.75 0.24
CA GLU A 292 -13.00 18.67 -0.78
C GLU A 292 -11.51 18.39 -1.07
N ALA A 293 -10.78 17.86 -0.09
CA ALA A 293 -9.32 17.76 -0.15
C ALA A 293 -8.81 16.31 -0.20
N GLN A 294 -9.51 15.35 0.42
CA GLN A 294 -9.19 13.91 0.34
C GLN A 294 -10.48 13.06 0.23
N PRO A 295 -11.33 13.26 -0.81
CA PRO A 295 -12.64 12.61 -0.91
C PRO A 295 -12.59 11.10 -0.75
N THR A 296 -11.56 10.45 -1.30
CA THR A 296 -11.40 8.99 -1.23
C THR A 296 -11.07 8.49 0.18
N ILE A 297 -10.38 9.30 0.99
CA ILE A 297 -10.01 8.98 2.38
C ILE A 297 -11.14 9.36 3.35
N TYR A 298 -11.86 10.44 3.05
CA TYR A 298 -13.11 10.80 3.71
C TYR A 298 -14.13 9.65 3.55
N GLY A 299 -14.37 9.21 2.31
CA GLY A 299 -15.30 8.13 1.99
C GLY A 299 -14.99 6.84 2.74
N VAL A 300 -13.77 6.31 2.65
CA VAL A 300 -13.41 5.07 3.35
C VAL A 300 -13.45 5.22 4.87
N ARG A 301 -13.06 6.36 5.45
CA ARG A 301 -13.13 6.58 6.91
C ARG A 301 -14.58 6.59 7.37
N HIS A 302 -15.44 7.41 6.76
CA HIS A 302 -16.81 7.61 7.21
C HIS A 302 -17.67 6.35 6.99
N TRP A 303 -17.52 5.67 5.85
CA TRP A 303 -18.13 4.35 5.66
C TRP A 303 -17.63 3.31 6.66
N PHE A 304 -16.32 3.21 6.90
CA PHE A 304 -15.78 2.20 7.80
C PHE A 304 -16.21 2.39 9.26
N LEU A 305 -16.35 3.63 9.73
CA LEU A 305 -16.90 3.91 11.06
C LEU A 305 -18.38 3.50 11.15
N ALA A 306 -19.21 3.87 10.17
CA ALA A 306 -20.61 3.44 10.12
C ALA A 306 -20.77 1.90 10.01
N LEU A 307 -19.86 1.22 9.32
CA LEU A 307 -19.79 -0.25 9.28
C LEU A 307 -19.41 -0.86 10.63
N CYS A 308 -18.56 -0.20 11.42
CA CYS A 308 -18.21 -0.65 12.77
C CYS A 308 -19.41 -0.60 13.71
N ASP A 309 -20.22 0.46 13.64
CA ASP A 309 -21.47 0.59 14.40
C ASP A 309 -22.53 -0.45 13.97
N ALA A 310 -22.51 -0.92 12.71
CA ALA A 310 -23.50 -1.85 12.15
C ALA A 310 -23.14 -3.35 12.28
N GLU A 311 -21.93 -3.77 11.86
CA GLU A 311 -21.54 -5.20 11.77
C GLU A 311 -20.25 -5.56 12.52
N ALA A 312 -19.57 -4.60 13.16
CA ALA A 312 -18.33 -4.77 13.93
C ALA A 312 -17.26 -5.66 13.25
N PRO A 313 -16.48 -5.13 12.28
CA PRO A 313 -15.43 -5.86 11.59
C PRO A 313 -14.41 -6.53 12.51
N SER A 314 -13.83 -7.65 12.05
CA SER A 314 -12.79 -8.38 12.79
C SER A 314 -11.38 -8.10 12.31
N VAL A 315 -11.20 -7.81 11.02
CA VAL A 315 -9.88 -7.56 10.40
C VAL A 315 -9.99 -6.44 9.35
N TYR A 316 -9.07 -5.48 9.42
CA TYR A 316 -8.81 -4.47 8.38
C TYR A 316 -7.37 -4.62 7.85
N VAL A 317 -7.19 -4.69 6.54
CA VAL A 317 -5.86 -4.74 5.89
C VAL A 317 -5.75 -3.68 4.79
N ASP A 318 -4.80 -2.78 4.94
CA ASP A 318 -4.36 -1.80 3.94
C ASP A 318 -3.20 -2.39 3.12
N LEU A 319 -3.32 -2.48 1.80
CA LEU A 319 -2.40 -3.22 0.92
C LEU A 319 -1.45 -2.27 0.17
N HIS A 320 -0.14 -2.41 0.44
CA HIS A 320 0.96 -1.53 0.02
C HIS A 320 2.11 -2.31 -0.65
N ALA A 321 3.10 -1.58 -1.17
CA ALA A 321 4.32 -2.16 -1.72
C ALA A 321 5.61 -1.45 -1.27
N HIS A 322 6.63 -2.24 -0.90
CA HIS A 322 7.83 -1.73 -0.23
C HIS A 322 9.10 -1.92 -1.08
N ALA A 323 9.80 -0.82 -1.37
CA ALA A 323 11.04 -0.87 -2.18
C ALA A 323 12.24 -1.51 -1.46
N ALA A 324 12.57 -1.09 -0.24
CA ALA A 324 13.83 -1.49 0.40
C ALA A 324 13.79 -2.84 1.15
N LYS A 325 12.78 -3.05 2.00
CA LYS A 325 12.57 -4.30 2.75
C LYS A 325 12.01 -5.39 1.83
N ARG A 326 12.62 -6.58 1.92
CA ARG A 326 12.35 -7.75 1.07
C ARG A 326 11.25 -8.63 1.66
N GLY A 327 10.68 -9.49 0.82
CA GLY A 327 9.55 -10.35 1.17
C GLY A 327 8.22 -9.60 1.15
N CYS A 328 7.15 -10.31 1.48
CA CYS A 328 5.87 -9.70 1.82
C CYS A 328 5.66 -9.82 3.33
N PHE A 329 5.23 -8.76 4.01
CA PHE A 329 5.16 -8.73 5.48
C PHE A 329 4.11 -7.73 5.96
N ILE A 330 3.79 -7.76 7.26
CA ILE A 330 2.76 -6.90 7.86
C ILE A 330 3.34 -5.93 8.88
N TYR A 331 2.95 -4.66 8.78
CA TYR A 331 2.98 -3.72 9.89
C TYR A 331 1.65 -3.83 10.67
N GLY A 332 1.71 -4.12 11.96
CA GLY A 332 0.55 -4.12 12.87
C GLY A 332 0.77 -3.14 14.02
N ASN A 333 -0.22 -2.97 14.89
CA ASN A 333 -0.12 -2.02 16.00
C ASN A 333 0.54 -2.63 17.24
N ARG A 334 1.20 -1.79 18.04
CA ARG A 334 1.60 -2.10 19.41
C ARG A 334 0.38 -1.98 20.30
N LEU A 335 0.00 -3.08 20.95
CA LEU A 335 -1.16 -3.15 21.84
C LEU A 335 -0.73 -3.19 23.31
N GLU A 336 -1.64 -2.80 24.21
CA GLU A 336 -1.34 -2.52 25.62
C GLU A 336 -1.09 -3.77 26.47
N SER A 337 -1.78 -4.88 26.16
CA SER A 337 -1.62 -6.15 26.86
C SER A 337 -0.83 -7.17 26.01
N ILE A 338 -0.13 -8.08 26.70
CA ILE A 338 0.56 -9.21 26.06
C ILE A 338 -0.43 -10.04 25.22
N ASP A 339 -1.64 -10.25 25.72
CA ASP A 339 -2.62 -11.13 25.07
C ASP A 339 -3.24 -10.50 23.83
N ALA A 340 -3.57 -9.21 23.86
CA ALA A 340 -3.95 -8.47 22.65
C ALA A 340 -2.80 -8.48 21.63
N GLN A 341 -1.56 -8.26 22.09
CA GLN A 341 -0.38 -8.25 21.23
C GLN A 341 -0.09 -9.62 20.61
N VAL A 342 -0.33 -10.70 21.33
CA VAL A 342 -0.28 -12.09 20.82
C VAL A 342 -1.37 -12.31 19.78
N ALA A 343 -2.63 -11.95 20.08
CA ALA A 343 -3.77 -12.15 19.18
C ALA A 343 -3.54 -11.50 17.81
N THR A 344 -3.15 -10.22 17.77
CA THR A 344 -2.87 -9.53 16.50
C THR A 344 -1.64 -10.08 15.76
N GLN A 345 -0.74 -10.81 16.42
CA GLN A 345 0.39 -11.47 15.77
C GLN A 345 0.07 -12.87 15.23
N LEU A 346 -1.07 -13.47 15.60
CA LEU A 346 -1.47 -14.79 15.10
C LEU A 346 -1.75 -14.75 13.59
N PHE A 347 -2.58 -13.81 13.12
CA PHE A 347 -2.98 -13.75 11.73
C PHE A 347 -1.77 -13.70 10.76
N PRO A 348 -0.79 -12.78 10.92
CA PRO A 348 0.41 -12.77 10.09
C PRO A 348 1.25 -14.07 10.14
N LYS A 349 1.29 -14.79 11.27
CA LYS A 349 1.96 -16.12 11.34
C LYS A 349 1.24 -17.15 10.47
N LEU A 350 -0.08 -17.14 10.47
CA LEU A 350 -0.92 -18.07 9.72
C LEU A 350 -0.95 -17.77 8.22
N VAL A 351 -0.85 -16.49 7.83
CA VAL A 351 -0.55 -16.10 6.43
C VAL A 351 0.79 -16.69 5.98
N GLY A 352 1.82 -16.62 6.83
CA GLY A 352 3.14 -17.22 6.59
C GLY A 352 3.16 -18.75 6.46
N LEU A 353 2.12 -19.47 6.94
CA LEU A 353 1.97 -20.91 6.65
C LEU A 353 1.43 -21.18 5.24
N ASN A 354 0.73 -20.22 4.66
CA ASN A 354 -0.11 -20.42 3.48
C ASN A 354 0.40 -19.73 2.20
N SER A 355 1.35 -18.79 2.31
CA SER A 355 2.09 -18.23 1.17
C SER A 355 3.60 -18.36 1.35
N ALA A 356 4.27 -18.85 0.32
CA ALA A 356 5.73 -18.95 0.28
C ALA A 356 6.43 -17.58 0.14
N HIS A 357 5.66 -16.52 -0.11
CA HIS A 357 6.17 -15.16 -0.32
C HIS A 357 6.00 -14.26 0.91
N PHE A 358 5.32 -14.74 1.96
CA PHE A 358 5.11 -14.02 3.21
C PHE A 358 6.18 -14.36 4.26
N GLU A 359 6.85 -13.34 4.81
CA GLU A 359 7.92 -13.47 5.80
C GLU A 359 7.51 -12.86 7.14
N TYR A 360 6.99 -13.70 8.06
CA TYR A 360 6.58 -13.25 9.39
C TYR A 360 7.72 -12.55 10.15
N ASP A 361 8.96 -13.00 10.01
CA ASP A 361 10.13 -12.38 10.67
C ASP A 361 10.54 -11.02 10.06
N GLN A 362 9.77 -10.49 9.10
CA GLN A 362 9.82 -9.10 8.64
C GLN A 362 8.62 -8.25 9.10
N CYS A 363 7.66 -8.83 9.82
CA CYS A 363 6.55 -8.04 10.39
C CYS A 363 7.04 -7.10 11.51
N THR A 364 6.28 -6.06 11.85
CA THR A 364 6.66 -5.11 12.92
C THR A 364 5.43 -4.55 13.64
N PHE A 365 5.48 -4.53 14.97
CA PHE A 365 4.36 -4.21 15.88
C PHE A 365 4.81 -3.29 17.03
N THR A 366 5.64 -2.29 16.74
CA THR A 366 6.24 -1.43 17.77
C THR A 366 5.59 -0.04 17.78
N ALA A 367 5.61 0.63 18.94
CA ALA A 367 4.98 1.94 19.10
C ALA A 367 5.69 3.01 18.25
N GLU A 368 7.01 2.91 18.10
CA GLU A 368 7.83 3.81 17.29
C GLU A 368 7.41 3.76 15.81
N ASN A 369 7.02 2.59 15.31
CA ASN A 369 6.51 2.43 13.94
C ASN A 369 5.10 3.05 13.76
N MET A 370 4.29 3.14 14.82
CA MET A 370 2.96 3.78 14.75
C MET A 370 3.06 5.31 14.72
N VAL A 371 4.06 5.89 15.38
CA VAL A 371 4.22 7.36 15.50
C VAL A 371 5.31 7.95 14.61
N MET A 372 6.02 7.11 13.85
CA MET A 372 7.13 7.50 12.97
C MET A 372 6.75 8.67 12.04
N VAL A 373 7.51 9.76 12.16
CA VAL A 373 7.43 10.92 11.26
C VAL A 373 8.27 10.66 10.01
N GLU A 374 7.68 10.82 8.83
CA GLU A 374 8.39 10.67 7.56
C GLU A 374 8.71 12.05 6.98
N LYS A 375 10.00 12.43 6.97
CA LYS A 375 10.48 13.73 6.45
C LYS A 375 10.03 14.00 5.00
N ARG A 376 9.90 12.95 4.18
CA ARG A 376 9.43 13.04 2.79
C ARG A 376 7.95 13.42 2.67
N ASP A 377 7.14 13.10 3.68
CA ASP A 377 5.70 13.39 3.70
C ASP A 377 5.45 14.70 4.48
N GLY A 378 6.28 15.73 4.26
CA GLY A 378 6.15 17.05 4.91
C GLY A 378 6.33 17.09 6.43
N GLY A 379 6.81 16.00 7.05
CA GLY A 379 6.84 15.87 8.51
C GLY A 379 5.57 15.26 9.12
N LEU A 380 4.64 14.74 8.31
CA LEU A 380 3.48 14.00 8.79
C LEU A 380 3.88 12.64 9.39
N SER A 381 3.07 12.18 10.36
CA SER A 381 3.28 10.93 11.09
C SER A 381 2.48 9.76 10.52
N LYS A 382 2.97 8.54 10.73
CA LYS A 382 2.19 7.31 10.56
C LYS A 382 0.95 7.21 11.46
N GLN A 383 0.75 8.11 12.43
CA GLN A 383 -0.53 8.23 13.15
C GLN A 383 -1.71 8.47 12.20
N GLY A 384 -1.51 9.24 11.12
CA GLY A 384 -2.53 9.49 10.10
C GLY A 384 -2.65 8.42 9.01
N CYS A 385 -2.00 7.26 9.14
CA CYS A 385 -2.18 6.14 8.21
C CYS A 385 -3.37 5.26 8.60
N ALA A 386 -3.99 4.60 7.62
CA ALA A 386 -5.24 3.82 7.81
C ALA A 386 -5.20 2.90 9.04
N ARG A 387 -4.16 2.06 9.13
CA ARG A 387 -3.91 1.11 10.23
C ARG A 387 -3.91 1.75 11.62
N VAL A 388 -3.40 2.97 11.76
CA VAL A 388 -3.22 3.62 13.08
C VAL A 388 -4.39 4.55 13.40
N ALA A 389 -4.81 5.38 12.45
CA ALA A 389 -5.92 6.31 12.62
C ALA A 389 -7.26 5.59 12.85
N LEU A 390 -7.59 4.59 12.03
CA LEU A 390 -8.83 3.83 12.19
C LEU A 390 -8.80 2.99 13.48
N HIS A 391 -7.66 2.42 13.84
CA HIS A 391 -7.49 1.76 15.14
C HIS A 391 -7.71 2.70 16.31
N ASN A 392 -7.13 3.90 16.29
CA ASN A 392 -7.33 4.88 17.36
C ASN A 392 -8.79 5.33 17.47
N ALA A 393 -9.49 5.46 16.35
CA ALA A 393 -10.91 5.81 16.31
C ALA A 393 -11.82 4.70 16.88
N THR A 394 -11.51 3.41 16.64
CA THR A 394 -12.43 2.31 16.99
C THR A 394 -12.04 1.48 18.21
N LYS A 395 -10.79 1.50 18.68
CA LYS A 395 -10.26 0.58 19.72
C LYS A 395 -11.03 0.55 21.05
N ALA A 396 -11.75 1.62 21.38
CA ALA A 396 -12.56 1.69 22.60
C ALA A 396 -13.87 0.87 22.47
N ALA A 397 -14.51 0.90 21.30
CA ALA A 397 -15.74 0.14 21.01
C ALA A 397 -15.46 -1.26 20.46
N HIS A 398 -14.37 -1.43 19.70
CA HIS A 398 -14.01 -2.67 19.01
C HIS A 398 -12.58 -3.13 19.36
N PRO A 399 -12.28 -3.47 20.63
CA PRO A 399 -10.93 -3.87 21.07
C PRO A 399 -10.41 -5.16 20.42
N SER A 400 -11.30 -5.98 19.85
CA SER A 400 -10.95 -7.23 19.15
C SER A 400 -10.67 -7.06 17.66
N LEU A 401 -10.92 -5.89 17.07
CA LEU A 401 -10.68 -5.60 15.66
C LEU A 401 -9.18 -5.39 15.41
N HIS A 402 -8.62 -6.15 14.48
CA HIS A 402 -7.21 -6.09 14.15
C HIS A 402 -6.93 -5.27 12.89
N PHE A 403 -5.92 -4.40 12.96
CA PHE A 403 -5.51 -3.50 11.88
C PHE A 403 -4.10 -3.82 11.38
N TYR A 404 -3.97 -3.93 10.06
CA TYR A 404 -2.72 -4.27 9.40
C TYR A 404 -2.46 -3.40 8.17
N THR A 405 -1.17 -3.16 7.89
CA THR A 405 -0.70 -2.77 6.56
C THR A 405 0.12 -3.92 6.01
N LEU A 406 -0.30 -4.53 4.89
CA LEU A 406 0.50 -5.50 4.14
C LEU A 406 1.46 -4.74 3.23
N GLU A 407 2.73 -5.13 3.24
CA GLU A 407 3.79 -4.53 2.44
C GLU A 407 4.39 -5.62 1.54
N CYS A 408 4.26 -5.47 0.22
CA CYS A 408 4.81 -6.42 -0.76
C CYS A 408 6.06 -5.87 -1.45
N ASN A 409 7.19 -6.58 -1.39
CA ASN A 409 8.39 -6.15 -2.13
C ASN A 409 8.19 -6.22 -3.66
N TYR A 410 8.83 -5.31 -4.40
CA TYR A 410 8.76 -5.24 -5.87
C TYR A 410 9.61 -6.29 -6.61
N ASN A 411 10.58 -6.91 -5.93
CA ASN A 411 11.66 -7.71 -6.53
C ASN A 411 11.71 -9.15 -6.01
N SER A 412 11.91 -9.39 -4.71
CA SER A 412 12.08 -10.75 -4.16
C SER A 412 11.92 -10.87 -2.64
N GLY A 413 11.79 -12.11 -2.17
CA GLY A 413 11.96 -12.50 -0.76
C GLY A 413 13.43 -12.59 -0.34
N ARG A 414 13.68 -12.72 0.97
CA ARG A 414 15.01 -13.04 1.55
C ARG A 414 15.26 -14.54 1.63
N LYS A 415 14.20 -15.33 1.80
CA LYS A 415 14.26 -16.79 1.92
C LYS A 415 13.51 -17.44 0.73
N PRO A 416 13.88 -18.64 0.27
CA PRO A 416 13.23 -19.30 -0.87
C PRO A 416 11.72 -19.58 -0.73
N GLY A 417 11.15 -19.38 0.47
CA GLY A 417 9.77 -19.69 0.78
C GLY A 417 9.58 -21.19 1.03
N ARG A 418 8.97 -21.53 2.16
CA ARG A 418 8.58 -22.91 2.48
C ARG A 418 7.24 -22.91 3.19
N VAL A 419 6.25 -23.57 2.59
CA VAL A 419 4.94 -23.84 3.20
C VAL A 419 4.85 -25.32 3.57
N PRO A 420 4.45 -25.69 4.80
CA PRO A 420 4.24 -27.10 5.16
C PRO A 420 3.19 -27.75 4.25
N PRO A 421 3.23 -29.06 3.99
CA PRO A 421 2.15 -29.72 3.25
C PRO A 421 0.81 -29.56 3.97
N THR A 422 -0.31 -29.62 3.24
CA THR A 422 -1.62 -29.74 3.89
C THR A 422 -1.73 -31.09 4.58
N GLY A 423 -2.41 -31.13 5.73
CA GLY A 423 -2.71 -32.40 6.40
C GLY A 423 -3.55 -33.34 5.53
N THR A 424 -3.50 -34.64 5.82
CA THR A 424 -4.25 -35.70 5.13
C THR A 424 -5.75 -35.72 5.45
N TRP A 425 -6.27 -34.70 6.15
CA TRP A 425 -7.64 -34.67 6.66
C TRP A 425 -8.61 -34.07 5.63
N ALA A 426 -8.89 -34.83 4.56
CA ALA A 426 -10.11 -34.60 3.79
C ALA A 426 -11.33 -35.07 4.62
N PRO A 427 -12.39 -34.27 4.77
CA PRO A 427 -13.62 -34.73 5.41
C PRO A 427 -14.18 -35.98 4.70
N ARG A 428 -14.70 -36.95 5.47
CA ARG A 428 -15.25 -38.20 4.89
C ARG A 428 -16.32 -37.86 3.84
N GLY A 429 -16.13 -38.37 2.62
CA GLY A 429 -17.02 -38.13 1.48
C GLY A 429 -16.45 -37.15 0.44
N VAL A 430 -15.48 -36.30 0.79
CA VAL A 430 -14.80 -35.44 -0.19
C VAL A 430 -13.75 -36.26 -0.95
N LYS A 431 -14.07 -36.71 -2.17
CA LYS A 431 -13.07 -37.21 -3.11
C LYS A 431 -12.14 -36.06 -3.49
N ALA A 432 -10.95 -36.00 -2.88
CA ALA A 432 -9.92 -35.04 -3.24
C ALA A 432 -9.38 -35.35 -4.65
N SER A 433 -9.98 -34.74 -5.68
CA SER A 433 -9.61 -34.89 -7.09
C SER A 433 -8.34 -34.10 -7.45
N GLY A 434 -7.31 -34.18 -6.60
CA GLY A 434 -6.08 -33.41 -6.69
C GLY A 434 -5.75 -32.63 -5.41
N PRO A 435 -4.55 -32.04 -5.31
CA PRO A 435 -4.11 -31.28 -4.14
C PRO A 435 -4.92 -29.98 -3.97
N LEU A 436 -5.77 -29.93 -2.95
CA LEU A 436 -6.64 -28.78 -2.63
C LEU A 436 -5.90 -27.58 -2.03
N SER A 437 -4.64 -27.33 -2.37
CA SER A 437 -3.84 -26.22 -1.82
C SER A 437 -2.72 -25.83 -2.81
N PRO A 438 -2.19 -24.58 -2.80
CA PRO A 438 -1.08 -24.25 -3.68
C PRO A 438 0.07 -25.24 -3.49
N GLU A 439 0.76 -25.54 -4.59
CA GLU A 439 1.84 -26.53 -4.64
C GLU A 439 2.79 -26.41 -3.45
N VAL A 440 3.30 -27.54 -2.96
CA VAL A 440 4.27 -27.55 -1.86
C VAL A 440 5.54 -26.84 -2.34
N ALA A 441 5.63 -25.54 -2.05
CA ALA A 441 6.73 -24.70 -2.48
C ALA A 441 7.97 -25.04 -1.64
N ALA A 442 8.81 -25.90 -2.18
CA ALA A 442 10.17 -26.16 -1.70
C ALA A 442 11.16 -25.63 -2.75
N ARG A 443 11.27 -24.29 -2.87
CA ARG A 443 12.22 -23.68 -3.82
C ARG A 443 13.64 -23.75 -3.22
N SER A 444 14.62 -24.05 -4.07
CA SER A 444 16.05 -23.98 -3.73
C SER A 444 16.63 -22.59 -3.97
N TYR A 445 16.00 -21.80 -4.85
CA TYR A 445 16.42 -20.46 -5.27
C TYR A 445 15.43 -19.38 -4.82
N LEU A 446 15.88 -18.13 -4.81
CA LEU A 446 15.05 -16.96 -4.51
C LEU A 446 14.32 -16.50 -5.79
N PRO A 447 13.00 -16.70 -5.91
CA PRO A 447 12.28 -16.28 -7.11
C PRO A 447 12.14 -14.76 -7.16
N LYS A 448 12.27 -14.20 -8.36
CA LYS A 448 11.78 -12.86 -8.66
C LYS A 448 10.26 -12.87 -8.56
N TYR A 449 9.70 -11.86 -7.90
CA TYR A 449 8.26 -11.72 -7.79
C TYR A 449 7.64 -11.27 -9.12
N THR A 450 6.42 -11.73 -9.35
CA THR A 450 5.58 -11.52 -10.52
C THR A 450 4.15 -11.29 -10.03
N PRO A 451 3.20 -10.89 -10.89
CA PRO A 451 1.78 -10.83 -10.54
C PRO A 451 1.26 -12.07 -9.79
N ALA A 452 1.68 -13.27 -10.22
CA ALA A 452 1.30 -14.53 -9.56
C ALA A 452 1.87 -14.68 -8.13
N ALA A 453 3.06 -14.13 -7.85
CA ALA A 453 3.64 -14.17 -6.50
C ALA A 453 2.88 -13.27 -5.52
N TRP A 454 2.42 -12.09 -5.95
CA TRP A 454 1.60 -11.21 -5.12
C TRP A 454 0.15 -11.74 -4.98
N ALA A 455 -0.41 -12.34 -6.04
CA ALA A 455 -1.70 -13.02 -5.97
C ALA A 455 -1.70 -14.22 -4.99
N ASP A 456 -0.60 -14.98 -4.89
CA ASP A 456 -0.44 -16.04 -3.89
C ASP A 456 -0.46 -15.49 -2.46
N VAL A 457 0.09 -14.29 -2.21
CA VAL A 457 -0.01 -13.63 -0.90
C VAL A 457 -1.47 -13.27 -0.59
N GLY A 458 -2.23 -12.78 -1.57
CA GLY A 458 -3.67 -12.52 -1.44
C GLY A 458 -4.47 -13.77 -1.05
N LYS A 459 -4.20 -14.89 -1.72
CA LYS A 459 -4.74 -16.20 -1.32
C LYS A 459 -4.27 -16.61 0.09
N GLY A 460 -3.01 -16.33 0.44
CA GLY A 460 -2.43 -16.56 1.76
C GLY A 460 -3.16 -15.82 2.89
N LEU A 461 -3.61 -14.58 2.65
CA LEU A 461 -4.48 -13.83 3.58
C LEU A 461 -5.77 -14.63 3.87
N MET A 462 -6.44 -15.09 2.82
CA MET A 462 -7.72 -15.81 2.94
C MET A 462 -7.57 -17.14 3.70
N LEU A 463 -6.53 -17.92 3.40
CA LEU A 463 -6.25 -19.16 4.12
C LEU A 463 -5.81 -18.91 5.58
N GLY A 464 -5.07 -17.83 5.83
CA GLY A 464 -4.70 -17.39 7.17
C GLY A 464 -5.91 -17.01 8.04
N LEU A 465 -6.98 -16.45 7.46
CA LEU A 465 -8.25 -16.19 8.16
C LEU A 465 -8.94 -17.50 8.57
N LEU A 466 -9.02 -18.48 7.67
CA LEU A 466 -9.59 -19.78 8.01
C LEU A 466 -8.83 -20.46 9.16
N ASP A 467 -7.50 -20.44 9.12
CA ASP A 467 -6.68 -21.02 10.19
C ASP A 467 -6.84 -20.25 11.52
N LEU A 468 -7.02 -18.92 11.48
CA LEU A 468 -7.17 -18.07 12.66
C LEU A 468 -8.43 -18.40 13.46
N TYR A 469 -9.53 -18.72 12.77
CA TYR A 469 -10.81 -19.06 13.38
C TYR A 469 -11.06 -20.57 13.46
N GLY A 470 -10.07 -21.41 13.11
CA GLY A 470 -10.19 -22.88 13.17
C GLY A 470 -11.13 -23.49 12.12
N LEU A 471 -11.40 -22.76 11.04
CA LEU A 471 -12.37 -23.11 9.99
C LEU A 471 -11.74 -23.75 8.74
N ASN A 472 -10.41 -23.90 8.67
CA ASN A 472 -9.72 -24.33 7.45
C ASN A 472 -9.88 -25.85 7.18
N PRO A 473 -10.66 -26.28 6.16
CA PRO A 473 -10.83 -27.71 5.86
C PRO A 473 -9.58 -28.34 5.24
N CYS A 474 -8.55 -27.54 4.93
CA CYS A 474 -7.27 -28.02 4.39
C CYS A 474 -6.09 -27.36 5.10
N SER A 475 -6.15 -27.25 6.44
CA SER A 475 -5.12 -26.58 7.24
C SER A 475 -3.72 -27.18 7.07
N ARG A 476 -2.72 -26.30 7.08
CA ARG A 476 -1.30 -26.66 7.15
C ARG A 476 -0.79 -26.73 8.60
N LEU A 477 -1.58 -26.31 9.59
CA LEU A 477 -1.19 -26.32 11.01
C LEU A 477 -0.71 -27.69 11.53
N PRO A 478 -1.41 -28.83 11.26
CA PRO A 478 -0.98 -30.15 11.75
C PRO A 478 0.41 -30.57 11.27
N GLN A 479 0.83 -30.11 10.09
CA GLN A 479 2.13 -30.41 9.48
C GLN A 479 3.17 -29.30 9.70
N SER A 480 2.78 -28.16 10.28
CA SER A 480 3.69 -27.11 10.71
C SER A 480 4.46 -27.50 11.97
N SER A 481 5.52 -26.76 12.29
CA SER A 481 6.24 -26.87 13.56
C SER A 481 5.38 -26.56 14.80
N TRP A 482 4.26 -25.85 14.64
CA TRP A 482 3.36 -25.50 15.73
C TRP A 482 2.29 -26.55 16.02
N ARG A 483 1.99 -27.44 15.07
CA ARG A 483 0.95 -28.51 15.10
C ARG A 483 -0.51 -28.04 15.27
N THR A 484 -0.78 -27.06 16.13
CA THR A 484 -2.11 -26.56 16.46
C THR A 484 -2.10 -25.03 16.58
N LEU A 485 -3.28 -24.39 16.54
CA LEU A 485 -3.41 -22.95 16.80
C LEU A 485 -2.92 -22.58 18.20
N ALA A 486 -3.15 -23.43 19.21
CA ALA A 486 -2.63 -23.24 20.57
C ALA A 486 -1.09 -23.23 20.61
N GLY A 487 -0.43 -24.07 19.80
CA GLY A 487 1.02 -24.03 19.62
C GLY A 487 1.52 -22.72 18.99
N VAL A 488 0.77 -22.14 18.05
CA VAL A 488 1.05 -20.80 17.51
C VAL A 488 0.92 -19.75 18.62
N VAL A 489 -0.15 -19.79 19.42
CA VAL A 489 -0.38 -18.86 20.55
C VAL A 489 0.77 -18.94 21.55
N GLN A 490 1.17 -20.15 21.97
CA GLN A 490 2.25 -20.35 22.94
C GLN A 490 3.60 -19.81 22.43
N GLU A 491 3.98 -20.13 21.19
CA GLU A 491 5.21 -19.62 20.58
C GLU A 491 5.16 -18.10 20.36
N THR A 492 4.00 -17.56 19.99
CA THR A 492 3.80 -16.11 19.87
C THR A 492 3.96 -15.43 21.23
N ARG A 493 3.34 -15.97 22.30
CA ARG A 493 3.48 -15.43 23.66
C ARG A 493 4.93 -15.48 24.14
N ARG A 494 5.68 -16.54 23.82
CA ARG A 494 7.12 -16.65 24.10
C ARG A 494 7.96 -15.58 23.40
N GLN A 495 7.61 -15.21 22.15
CA GLN A 495 8.26 -14.14 21.40
C GLN A 495 7.85 -12.73 21.87
N VAL A 496 6.59 -12.55 22.27
CA VAL A 496 5.99 -11.26 22.62
C VAL A 496 6.31 -10.83 24.05
N ALA A 497 6.20 -11.73 25.03
CA ALA A 497 6.31 -11.39 26.46
C ALA A 497 7.61 -10.65 26.85
N PRO A 498 8.81 -11.01 26.33
CA PRO A 498 10.04 -10.25 26.60
C PRO A 498 9.96 -8.79 26.18
N THR A 499 9.16 -8.44 25.17
CA THR A 499 8.99 -7.06 24.69
C THR A 499 8.10 -6.18 25.58
N PHE A 500 7.52 -6.74 26.65
CA PHE A 500 6.75 -5.99 27.66
C PHE A 500 7.51 -5.78 28.96
N ILE A 501 8.62 -6.50 29.16
CA ILE A 501 9.48 -6.32 30.33
C ILE A 501 10.31 -5.05 30.13
N LYS A 502 10.08 -4.02 30.97
CA LYS A 502 10.96 -2.85 31.01
C LYS A 502 12.34 -3.29 31.51
N THR A 503 13.32 -3.39 30.62
CA THR A 503 14.73 -3.54 31.03
C THR A 503 15.17 -2.28 31.79
N PRO A 504 15.84 -2.40 32.95
CA PRO A 504 16.27 -1.22 33.74
C PRO A 504 17.23 -0.25 33.00
N ALA A 505 17.78 -0.67 31.87
CA ALA A 505 18.77 0.08 31.08
C ALA A 505 18.26 1.41 30.48
N SER A 506 16.93 1.65 30.42
CA SER A 506 16.41 2.93 29.91
C SER A 506 16.32 4.05 30.96
N ALA A 507 16.56 3.76 32.25
CA ALA A 507 16.51 4.76 33.32
C ALA A 507 17.82 5.56 33.49
N SER A 508 18.96 5.03 33.02
CA SER A 508 20.27 5.69 33.13
C SER A 508 20.61 6.62 31.96
N ALA A 509 19.92 6.51 30.83
CA ALA A 509 20.11 7.39 29.67
C ALA A 509 19.62 8.83 29.94
N SER A 510 18.55 8.98 30.73
CA SER A 510 17.96 10.30 31.05
C SER A 510 18.86 11.15 31.95
N SER A 511 19.55 10.54 32.93
CA SER A 511 20.44 11.27 33.85
C SER A 511 21.81 11.62 33.25
N ALA A 512 22.23 10.93 32.18
CA ALA A 512 23.44 11.25 31.43
C ALA A 512 23.31 12.54 30.58
N ILE A 513 22.09 12.89 30.17
CA ILE A 513 21.82 14.10 29.36
C ILE A 513 21.82 15.37 30.22
N GLU A 514 21.33 15.30 31.47
CA GLU A 514 21.40 16.45 32.40
C GLU A 514 22.84 16.75 32.84
N LYS A 515 23.63 15.73 33.21
CA LYS A 515 25.03 15.94 33.63
C LYS A 515 25.95 16.52 32.54
N ARG A 516 25.61 16.35 31.25
CA ARG A 516 26.35 16.99 30.14
C ARG A 516 25.97 18.44 29.89
N LYS A 517 24.86 18.96 30.44
CA LYS A 517 24.50 20.38 30.36
C LYS A 517 25.13 21.23 31.48
N SER A 518 25.51 20.63 32.60
CA SER A 518 26.14 21.35 33.73
C SER A 518 27.65 21.54 33.58
N SER A 519 28.37 20.70 32.82
CA SER A 519 29.84 20.80 32.68
C SER A 519 30.34 21.71 31.56
N LEU A 520 29.45 22.46 30.89
CA LEU A 520 29.75 23.38 29.79
C LEU A 520 29.54 24.87 30.16
N ARG A 521 29.56 25.19 31.47
CA ARG A 521 29.39 26.54 32.01
C ARG A 521 30.55 27.04 32.88
N SER A 522 31.70 26.37 32.86
CA SER A 522 32.85 26.71 33.71
C SER A 522 34.20 26.61 32.98
N SER A 523 34.33 27.32 31.85
CA SER A 523 35.64 27.64 31.24
C SER A 523 35.47 28.74 30.19
N ASN A 524 35.83 29.97 30.56
CA ASN A 524 36.47 31.01 29.73
C ASN A 524 36.44 32.33 30.51
N GLN A 525 37.53 32.61 31.21
CA GLN A 525 37.93 33.96 31.58
C GLN A 525 39.04 34.42 30.62
N ASP A 526 39.02 35.73 30.37
CA ASP A 526 40.13 36.59 29.93
C ASP A 526 40.88 36.23 28.64
N GLU A 527 40.61 37.01 27.59
CA GLU A 527 41.60 38.01 27.16
C GLU A 527 40.94 39.27 26.58
N THR A 528 41.59 40.42 26.77
CA THR A 528 41.16 41.77 26.37
C THR A 528 41.82 42.15 25.02
N LEU A 529 41.46 43.19 24.23
CA LEU A 529 41.14 44.59 24.54
C LEU A 529 40.69 45.34 23.24
N SER A 530 39.84 46.38 23.34
CA SER A 530 39.66 47.58 22.44
C SER A 530 39.43 47.39 20.90
N THR A 531 38.82 48.29 20.09
CA THR A 531 38.08 49.58 20.17
C THR A 531 37.31 49.75 18.84
N GLN A 532 36.30 50.61 18.59
CA GLN A 532 35.55 51.64 19.34
C GLN A 532 34.04 51.52 19.02
N VAL A 533 33.16 52.26 19.74
CA VAL A 533 31.78 52.57 19.30
C VAL A 533 31.46 54.04 19.58
N ARG A 534 30.87 54.76 18.61
CA ARG A 534 30.31 56.10 18.82
C ARG A 534 28.86 56.01 19.29
N ALA A 535 28.51 56.80 20.31
CA ALA A 535 27.18 56.83 20.92
C ALA A 535 26.32 58.00 20.40
N ILE A 536 24.99 57.83 20.42
CA ILE A 536 24.00 58.91 20.50
C ILE A 536 22.96 58.53 21.57
N LYS A 537 22.51 59.53 22.36
CA LYS A 537 21.69 59.37 23.57
C LYS A 537 20.18 59.43 23.30
N ALA A 538 19.39 58.95 24.28
CA ALA A 538 17.93 59.03 24.34
C ALA A 538 17.44 60.24 25.17
N ALA A 539 16.14 60.58 25.03
CA ALA A 539 15.25 61.13 26.08
C ALA A 539 13.77 61.23 25.60
N PRO A 540 12.76 61.39 26.48
CA PRO A 540 11.49 60.66 26.34
C PRO A 540 10.18 61.51 26.39
N GLY A 541 9.01 60.86 26.25
CA GLY A 541 7.70 61.46 26.51
C GLY A 541 6.55 60.44 26.59
N THR A 542 5.72 60.52 27.65
CA THR A 542 4.55 59.68 27.95
C THR A 542 3.21 60.39 27.63
N VAL A 543 2.12 59.67 27.34
CA VAL A 543 0.70 60.01 27.68
C VAL A 543 -0.22 58.76 27.48
N ARG A 544 -1.41 58.77 28.12
CA ARG A 544 -2.39 57.66 28.31
C ARG A 544 -3.50 57.50 27.25
N LEU A 545 -3.98 56.25 27.12
CA LEU A 545 -5.37 55.73 26.97
C LEU A 545 -6.53 56.64 26.50
N GLN A 546 -7.33 56.14 25.53
CA GLN A 546 -8.77 55.81 25.72
C GLN A 546 -9.39 54.98 24.55
N LYS A 547 -10.51 54.28 24.82
CA LYS A 547 -11.34 53.54 23.84
C LYS A 547 -12.59 54.36 23.43
N PRO A 548 -13.17 54.19 22.23
CA PRO A 548 -14.53 54.64 21.92
C PRO A 548 -15.59 53.52 22.04
N LEU A 549 -16.84 53.92 22.31
CA LEU A 549 -18.02 53.04 22.42
C LEU A 549 -18.73 52.82 21.08
N LEU A 550 -19.41 51.67 20.93
CA LEU A 550 -20.41 51.44 19.89
C LEU A 550 -21.81 51.84 20.40
N ARG A 551 -22.55 52.63 19.60
CA ARG A 551 -23.87 53.17 19.93
C ARG A 551 -24.94 52.52 19.03
N ARG A 552 -25.95 51.87 19.61
CA ARG A 552 -27.22 51.55 18.92
C ARG A 552 -28.12 52.78 18.94
N GLN A 553 -28.85 53.04 17.86
CA GLN A 553 -30.23 53.52 17.91
C GLN A 553 -30.97 53.29 16.57
N SER A 554 -32.30 53.40 16.60
CA SER A 554 -33.24 52.81 15.64
C SER A 554 -34.34 53.81 15.21
N THR A 555 -35.24 53.37 14.30
CA THR A 555 -36.47 54.06 13.80
C THR A 555 -36.21 55.19 12.80
N SER A 556 -37.08 55.50 11.82
CA SER A 556 -38.41 55.00 11.39
C SER A 556 -38.43 54.97 9.83
N LYS A 557 -39.34 54.31 9.09
CA LYS A 557 -40.80 54.14 9.23
C LYS A 557 -41.24 52.71 8.88
#